data_AF-A0A7K1T222-F1
#
_entry.id   AF-A0A7K1T222-F1
#
_cell.length_a   1.000
_cell.length_b   1.000
_cell.length_c   1.000
_cell.angle_alpha   90.00
_cell.angle_beta   90.00
_cell.angle_gamma   90.00
#
_symmetry.space_group_name_H-M   'P 1'
#
loop_
_entity.id
_entity.type
_entity.pdbx_description
1 polymer ?
#
loop_
_entity_poly.entity_id
_entity_poly.type
_entity_poly.pdbx_seq_one_letter_code
_entity_poly.pdbx_strand_id
1 'polypeptide(L)'
;MTSAVAAAAAPVATAPAAPARAEEVGWTQRMANLMFGAPSARRACGGAETSFTPKVLRNEKWRRRRETGSVFAVDRKGVAGAGGLPRIWVSEPAPDGAGRTFVASYPGGADCGGWRALELAEIYFSEALGLPGEEHRRRRIDCYRAAEILLLHAAARGNIGAHCRLGVIYESDLCEGEYWDGLADRRALHKVDTPFDERAYLHFSFGAYHGHGECCWRLGDLAAAGRGCDASTARAFSLYRRAFDLESGRIDEDRASTGNAALRLARAFELGRGCAQDFRRARTWYRLAAISLGAAFDGGQWHFKRERLEARRGVARMAQEIAGTY
;
A
#
# COMPACT_ATOMS: atom_id res chain seq x y z
N MET A 1 -64.20 -12.21 -45.77
CA MET A 1 -63.76 -10.99 -45.06
C MET A 1 -62.69 -11.39 -44.06
N THR A 2 -61.45 -11.15 -44.46
CA THR A 2 -60.20 -11.44 -43.76
C THR A 2 -60.03 -10.47 -42.59
N SER A 3 -60.04 -10.97 -41.35
CA SER A 3 -59.65 -10.18 -40.18
C SER A 3 -58.26 -10.65 -39.74
N ALA A 4 -57.26 -9.82 -40.01
CA ALA A 4 -55.88 -10.03 -39.63
C ALA A 4 -55.72 -9.79 -38.13
N VAL A 5 -55.34 -10.85 -37.40
CA VAL A 5 -54.93 -10.74 -36.00
C VAL A 5 -53.51 -10.18 -35.99
N ALA A 6 -53.38 -8.91 -35.64
CA ALA A 6 -52.09 -8.26 -35.40
C ALA A 6 -51.47 -8.85 -34.12
N ALA A 7 -50.38 -9.62 -34.28
CA ALA A 7 -49.56 -10.06 -33.17
C ALA A 7 -48.83 -8.84 -32.57
N ALA A 8 -49.22 -8.44 -31.35
CA ALA A 8 -48.50 -7.44 -30.58
C ALA A 8 -47.11 -8.00 -30.21
N ALA A 9 -46.05 -7.39 -30.74
CA ALA A 9 -44.68 -7.69 -30.37
C ALA A 9 -44.48 -7.37 -28.88
N ALA A 10 -44.08 -8.37 -28.10
CA ALA A 10 -43.69 -8.19 -26.71
C ALA A 10 -42.48 -7.25 -26.62
N PRO A 11 -42.45 -6.29 -25.67
CA PRO A 11 -41.28 -5.45 -25.48
C PRO A 11 -40.12 -6.31 -24.99
N VAL A 12 -39.00 -6.28 -25.73
CA VAL A 12 -37.71 -6.83 -25.31
C VAL A 12 -37.36 -6.18 -23.98
N ALA A 13 -37.32 -6.99 -22.91
CA ALA A 13 -36.82 -6.56 -21.61
C ALA A 13 -35.36 -6.17 -21.77
N THR A 14 -35.10 -4.86 -21.81
CA THR A 14 -33.75 -4.31 -21.67
C THR A 14 -33.23 -4.71 -20.29
N ALA A 15 -32.06 -5.37 -20.28
CA ALA A 15 -31.36 -5.72 -19.05
C ALA A 15 -31.23 -4.47 -18.15
N PRO A 16 -31.44 -4.57 -16.83
CA PRO A 16 -31.21 -3.44 -15.95
C PRO A 16 -29.75 -3.01 -16.10
N ALA A 17 -29.56 -1.73 -16.40
CA ALA A 17 -28.25 -1.11 -16.48
C ALA A 17 -27.47 -1.42 -15.20
N ALA A 18 -26.23 -1.89 -15.35
CA ALA A 18 -25.34 -2.16 -14.23
C ALA A 18 -25.25 -0.91 -13.33
N PRO A 19 -25.40 -1.04 -12.00
CA PRO A 19 -25.29 0.11 -11.11
C PRO A 19 -23.90 0.74 -11.24
N ALA A 20 -23.89 2.06 -11.33
CA ALA A 20 -22.67 2.86 -11.41
C ALA A 20 -21.76 2.58 -10.19
N ARG A 21 -20.47 2.41 -10.48
CA ARG A 21 -19.37 2.08 -9.57
C ARG A 21 -19.16 3.10 -8.45
N ALA A 22 -19.98 3.05 -7.40
CA ALA A 22 -19.77 3.80 -6.16
C ALA A 22 -20.41 3.08 -4.96
N GLU A 23 -19.85 1.93 -4.58
CA GLU A 23 -20.25 1.13 -3.41
C GLU A 23 -18.97 0.51 -2.82
N GLU A 24 -18.63 0.55 -1.53
CA GLU A 24 -19.26 1.11 -0.33
C GLU A 24 -18.14 1.52 0.63
N VAL A 25 -18.05 2.80 0.97
CA VAL A 25 -17.22 3.25 2.09
C VAL A 25 -17.88 2.72 3.39
N GLY A 26 -17.16 2.11 4.32
CA GLY A 26 -17.77 1.59 5.57
C GLY A 26 -18.56 2.70 6.31
N TRP A 27 -19.65 2.38 7.03
CA TRP A 27 -20.52 3.40 7.66
C TRP A 27 -19.74 4.37 8.57
N THR A 28 -18.74 3.87 9.31
CA THR A 28 -17.82 4.67 10.13
C THR A 28 -16.96 5.62 9.30
N GLN A 29 -16.43 5.14 8.17
CA GLN A 29 -15.65 5.93 7.23
C GLN A 29 -16.52 6.94 6.47
N ARG A 30 -17.79 6.60 6.16
CA ARG A 30 -18.80 7.53 5.60
C ARG A 30 -19.12 8.63 6.60
N MET A 31 -19.36 8.29 7.86
CA MET A 31 -19.63 9.24 8.94
C MET A 31 -18.40 10.13 9.23
N ALA A 32 -17.19 9.57 9.27
CA ALA A 32 -15.96 10.34 9.40
C ALA A 32 -15.75 11.28 8.21
N ASN A 33 -16.00 10.82 6.99
CA ASN A 33 -15.92 11.64 5.79
C ASN A 33 -17.01 12.72 5.74
N LEU A 34 -18.20 12.44 6.26
CA LEU A 34 -19.31 13.42 6.35
C LEU A 34 -19.03 14.50 7.40
N MET A 35 -18.51 14.10 8.55
CA MET A 35 -18.25 15.00 9.68
C MET A 35 -16.97 15.81 9.52
N PHE A 36 -15.95 15.24 8.85
CA PHE A 36 -14.62 15.86 8.78
C PHE A 36 -14.14 16.12 7.34
N GLY A 37 -14.71 15.47 6.32
CA GLY A 37 -14.24 15.44 4.91
C GLY A 37 -13.38 14.20 4.60
N ALA A 38 -12.97 13.99 3.34
CA ALA A 38 -11.99 12.94 2.99
C ALA A 38 -10.61 13.18 3.67
N PRO A 39 -9.78 12.14 3.93
CA PRO A 39 -8.44 12.31 4.48
C PRO A 39 -7.61 13.31 3.68
N SER A 40 -6.92 14.22 4.36
CA SER A 40 -6.09 15.25 3.71
C SER A 40 -4.86 15.54 4.55
N ALA A 41 -3.75 15.91 3.90
CA ALA A 41 -2.55 16.37 4.56
C ALA A 41 -2.80 17.59 5.46
N ARG A 42 -3.77 18.45 5.14
CA ARG A 42 -4.22 19.54 6.01
C ARG A 42 -4.84 19.02 7.32
N ARG A 43 -5.67 17.96 7.27
CA ARG A 43 -6.25 17.34 8.47
C ARG A 43 -5.21 16.56 9.26
N ALA A 44 -4.43 15.72 8.60
CA ALA A 44 -3.31 15.02 9.23
C ALA A 44 -2.36 16.03 9.90
N CYS A 45 -2.29 17.26 9.35
CA CYS A 45 -1.53 18.34 9.94
C CYS A 45 -2.19 19.13 11.09
N GLY A 46 -3.40 18.77 11.52
CA GLY A 46 -4.15 19.45 12.57
C GLY A 46 -4.81 20.77 12.13
N GLY A 47 -5.06 20.96 10.84
CA GLY A 47 -5.71 22.16 10.29
C GLY A 47 -4.85 23.43 10.29
N ALA A 48 -3.65 23.39 10.86
CA ALA A 48 -2.74 24.52 10.94
C ALA A 48 -1.93 24.67 9.65
N GLU A 49 -2.00 25.85 9.03
CA GLU A 49 -0.97 26.28 8.07
C GLU A 49 0.34 26.52 8.83
N THR A 50 1.24 25.53 8.85
CA THR A 50 2.51 25.60 9.60
C THR A 50 3.58 26.42 8.87
N SER A 51 3.20 27.57 8.29
CA SER A 51 4.15 28.52 7.73
C SER A 51 4.75 29.39 8.83
N PHE A 52 6.07 29.31 9.04
CA PHE A 52 6.81 30.25 9.89
C PHE A 52 6.76 31.71 9.39
N THR A 53 6.31 31.94 8.16
CA THR A 53 6.03 33.28 7.62
C THR A 53 4.70 33.83 8.15
N PRO A 54 4.72 34.93 8.92
CA PRO A 54 3.52 35.63 9.37
C PRO A 54 2.57 35.95 8.22
N LYS A 55 1.25 35.91 8.45
CA LYS A 55 0.22 36.17 7.43
C LYS A 55 0.45 37.47 6.65
N VAL A 56 0.96 38.50 7.32
CA VAL A 56 1.26 39.83 6.77
C VAL A 56 2.40 39.80 5.73
N LEU A 57 3.31 38.81 5.84
CA LEU A 57 4.47 38.65 4.95
C LEU A 57 4.20 37.70 3.78
N ARG A 58 2.96 37.20 3.65
CA ARG A 58 2.53 36.28 2.58
C ARG A 58 2.13 37.05 1.30
N ASN A 59 3.14 37.58 0.62
CA ASN A 59 2.96 38.31 -0.64
C ASN A 59 2.69 37.37 -1.84
N GLU A 60 2.42 37.95 -3.01
CA GLU A 60 2.09 37.20 -4.23
C GLU A 60 3.20 36.21 -4.63
N LYS A 61 4.47 36.58 -4.41
CA LYS A 61 5.63 35.72 -4.63
C LYS A 61 5.69 34.53 -3.65
N TRP A 62 5.24 34.74 -2.41
CA TRP A 62 5.07 33.68 -1.42
C TRP A 62 3.94 32.71 -1.79
N ARG A 63 2.82 33.22 -2.33
CA ARG A 63 1.70 32.38 -2.81
C ARG A 63 2.09 31.56 -4.04
N ARG A 64 2.71 32.19 -5.05
CA ARG A 64 3.25 31.49 -6.24
C ARG A 64 4.29 30.43 -5.89
N ARG A 65 5.09 30.63 -4.82
CA ARG A 65 6.01 29.60 -4.29
C ARG A 65 5.30 28.42 -3.62
N ARG A 66 4.04 28.55 -3.21
CA ARG A 66 3.22 27.46 -2.67
C ARG A 66 2.40 26.74 -3.74
N GLU A 67 2.18 27.39 -4.87
CA GLU A 67 1.55 26.85 -6.09
C GLU A 67 2.59 26.24 -7.04
N THR A 68 3.62 25.58 -6.51
CA THR A 68 4.75 25.11 -7.32
C THR A 68 4.43 23.89 -8.20
N GLY A 69 3.19 23.36 -8.19
CA GLY A 69 2.82 22.14 -8.91
C GLY A 69 3.52 20.86 -8.45
N SER A 70 4.56 20.98 -7.63
CA SER A 70 5.37 19.88 -7.09
C SER A 70 4.64 19.12 -5.99
N VAL A 71 4.90 17.81 -5.90
CA VAL A 71 4.29 16.90 -4.94
C VAL A 71 4.80 17.15 -3.51
N PHE A 72 6.09 17.44 -3.35
CA PHE A 72 6.69 17.74 -2.06
C PHE A 72 7.91 18.67 -2.23
N ALA A 73 8.36 19.30 -1.14
CA ALA A 73 9.64 19.99 -1.13
C ALA A 73 10.39 19.74 0.18
N VAL A 74 11.68 19.45 0.08
CA VAL A 74 12.55 19.27 1.25
C VAL A 74 13.02 20.63 1.74
N ASP A 75 12.76 20.95 3.00
CA ASP A 75 13.28 22.13 3.66
C ASP A 75 14.74 21.89 4.08
N ARG A 76 15.66 22.37 3.24
CA ARG A 76 17.12 22.29 3.45
C ARG A 76 17.66 23.35 4.42
N LYS A 77 16.82 24.27 4.93
CA LYS A 77 17.24 25.37 5.82
C LYS A 77 16.82 25.17 7.28
N GLY A 78 15.91 24.24 7.57
CA GLY A 78 15.49 23.91 8.92
C GLY A 78 16.54 23.06 9.67
N VAL A 79 16.60 23.22 11.00
CA VAL A 79 17.30 22.26 11.87
C VAL A 79 16.67 20.89 11.62
N ALA A 80 17.51 19.89 11.31
CA ALA A 80 17.04 18.53 11.07
C ALA A 80 16.17 18.07 12.25
N GLY A 81 15.10 17.31 11.97
CA GLY A 81 14.27 16.74 13.02
C GLY A 81 15.06 15.78 13.90
N ALA A 82 14.45 15.29 14.98
CA ALA A 82 15.04 14.21 15.77
C ALA A 82 15.51 13.07 14.85
N GLY A 83 16.79 12.69 14.94
CA GLY A 83 17.41 11.68 14.08
C GLY A 83 18.04 12.17 12.78
N GLY A 84 18.10 13.48 12.50
CA GLY A 84 18.80 14.00 11.32
C GLY A 84 17.98 14.00 10.01
N LEU A 85 16.72 13.55 10.05
CA LEU A 85 15.79 13.56 8.93
C LEU A 85 15.31 14.98 8.57
N PRO A 86 15.08 15.28 7.28
CA PRO A 86 14.77 16.63 6.84
C PRO A 86 13.32 16.99 7.17
N ARG A 87 13.04 18.29 7.32
CA ARG A 87 11.66 18.78 7.28
C ARG A 87 11.14 18.72 5.83
N ILE A 88 9.92 18.25 5.62
CA ILE A 88 9.27 18.10 4.32
C ILE A 88 8.00 18.95 4.24
N TRP A 89 7.83 19.68 3.13
CA TRP A 89 6.60 20.34 2.76
C TRP A 89 5.73 19.40 1.94
N VAL A 90 4.50 19.21 2.41
CA VAL A 90 3.50 18.35 1.79
C VAL A 90 2.48 19.20 1.04
N SER A 91 2.16 18.78 -0.19
CA SER A 91 1.16 19.38 -1.07
C SER A 91 -0.05 18.48 -1.29
N GLU A 92 -1.17 19.12 -1.61
CA GLU A 92 -2.42 18.50 -2.06
C GLU A 92 -2.80 19.00 -3.46
N PRO A 93 -3.56 18.22 -4.24
CA PRO A 93 -4.25 18.73 -5.42
C PRO A 93 -5.09 19.97 -5.06
N ALA A 94 -4.98 21.01 -5.88
CA ALA A 94 -5.75 22.23 -5.68
C ALA A 94 -7.25 21.95 -5.90
N PRO A 95 -8.17 22.51 -5.07
CA PRO A 95 -9.61 22.24 -5.20
C PRO A 95 -10.22 22.69 -6.53
N ASP A 96 -9.61 23.69 -7.15
CA ASP A 96 -9.99 24.27 -8.44
C ASP A 96 -9.37 23.53 -9.64
N GLY A 97 -8.59 22.46 -9.39
CA GLY A 97 -7.91 21.69 -10.43
C GLY A 97 -6.67 22.36 -11.02
N ALA A 98 -6.27 23.54 -10.53
CA ALA A 98 -5.16 24.33 -11.09
C ALA A 98 -3.75 23.81 -10.71
N GLY A 99 -3.61 22.52 -10.40
CA GLY A 99 -2.35 21.89 -10.02
C GLY A 99 -2.29 21.48 -8.56
N ARG A 100 -1.21 21.83 -7.85
CA ARG A 100 -0.97 21.44 -6.46
C ARG A 100 -0.61 22.64 -5.59
N THR A 101 -1.02 22.59 -4.33
CA THR A 101 -0.71 23.61 -3.33
C THR A 101 -0.02 22.99 -2.12
N PHE A 102 1.08 23.59 -1.67
CA PHE A 102 1.67 23.22 -0.38
C PHE A 102 0.71 23.60 0.74
N VAL A 103 0.33 22.62 1.56
CA VAL A 103 -0.65 22.79 2.63
C VAL A 103 0.00 22.84 4.01
N ALA A 104 1.06 22.05 4.24
CA ALA A 104 1.72 21.96 5.54
C ALA A 104 3.19 21.55 5.43
N SER A 105 3.94 21.74 6.52
CA SER A 105 5.24 21.11 6.74
C SER A 105 5.17 20.04 7.82
N TYR A 106 5.94 18.98 7.64
CA TYR A 106 6.18 17.91 8.61
C TYR A 106 7.70 17.83 8.91
N PRO A 107 8.12 17.66 10.18
CA PRO A 107 7.32 17.65 11.39
C PRO A 107 6.77 19.05 11.73
N GLY A 108 5.46 19.16 11.97
CA GLY A 108 4.79 20.41 12.34
C GLY A 108 4.54 20.57 13.85
N GLY A 109 4.83 19.54 14.65
CA GLY A 109 4.55 19.43 16.08
C GLY A 109 4.98 18.06 16.60
N ALA A 110 4.55 17.70 17.82
CA ALA A 110 4.78 16.37 18.36
C ALA A 110 4.07 15.29 17.54
N ASP A 111 4.74 14.16 17.29
CA ASP A 111 4.22 13.00 16.60
C ASP A 111 4.70 11.75 17.34
N CYS A 112 3.98 11.38 18.39
CA CYS A 112 4.31 10.21 19.19
C CYS A 112 3.95 8.94 18.41
N GLY A 113 4.89 7.99 18.33
CA GLY A 113 4.70 6.74 17.58
C GLY A 113 4.65 6.91 16.06
N GLY A 114 4.87 8.11 15.52
CA GLY A 114 5.00 8.33 14.08
C GLY A 114 3.70 8.17 13.27
N TRP A 115 2.55 8.15 13.93
CA TRP A 115 1.26 7.88 13.28
C TRP A 115 0.85 8.96 12.28
N ARG A 116 1.16 10.22 12.57
CA ARG A 116 0.85 11.33 11.65
C ARG A 116 1.73 11.28 10.41
N ALA A 117 3.00 10.91 10.56
CA ALA A 117 3.89 10.68 9.44
C ALA A 117 3.42 9.51 8.56
N LEU A 118 2.99 8.41 9.19
CA LEU A 118 2.42 7.27 8.48
C LEU A 118 1.15 7.67 7.71
N GLU A 119 0.21 8.38 8.34
CA GLU A 119 -1.01 8.85 7.68
C GLU A 119 -0.71 9.72 6.46
N LEU A 120 0.21 10.67 6.58
CA LEU A 120 0.65 11.50 5.46
C LEU A 120 1.29 10.66 4.35
N ALA A 121 2.10 9.66 4.71
CA ALA A 121 2.72 8.78 3.74
C ALA A 121 1.69 7.94 2.97
N GLU A 122 0.68 7.39 3.66
CA GLU A 122 -0.38 6.59 3.04
C GLU A 122 -1.21 7.41 2.04
N ILE A 123 -1.39 8.72 2.28
CA ILE A 123 -2.04 9.62 1.31
C ILE A 123 -1.23 9.67 0.01
N TYR A 124 0.08 9.90 0.08
CA TYR A 124 0.94 9.93 -1.10
C TYR A 124 1.08 8.56 -1.77
N PHE A 125 1.18 7.49 -0.97
CA PHE A 125 1.24 6.12 -1.46
C PHE A 125 -0.03 5.78 -2.26
N SER A 126 -1.20 6.11 -1.71
CA SER A 126 -2.50 5.91 -2.37
C SER A 126 -2.64 6.76 -3.62
N GLU A 127 -2.16 8.01 -3.59
CA GLU A 127 -2.13 8.87 -4.78
C GLU A 127 -1.26 8.25 -5.88
N ALA A 128 -0.06 7.76 -5.54
CA ALA A 128 0.86 7.12 -6.47
C ALA A 128 0.24 5.88 -7.16
N LEU A 129 -0.51 5.07 -6.39
CA LEU A 129 -1.23 3.91 -6.89
C LEU A 129 -2.42 4.28 -7.80
N GLY A 130 -3.03 5.44 -7.58
CA GLY A 130 -4.14 5.97 -8.40
C GLY A 130 -3.71 6.63 -9.71
N LEU A 131 -2.41 6.71 -9.98
CA LEU A 131 -1.85 7.31 -11.19
C LEU A 131 -1.36 6.20 -12.14
N PRO A 132 -2.22 5.61 -12.99
CA PRO A 132 -1.77 4.65 -14.01
C PRO A 132 -1.04 5.35 -15.16
N GLY A 133 -0.21 4.61 -15.91
CA GLY A 133 0.40 5.10 -17.15
C GLY A 133 1.74 5.84 -16.98
N GLU A 134 2.46 5.94 -18.09
CA GLU A 134 3.79 6.57 -18.16
C GLU A 134 3.74 8.10 -18.07
N GLU A 135 2.66 8.72 -18.55
CA GLU A 135 2.43 10.17 -18.43
C GLU A 135 2.45 10.68 -16.98
N HIS A 136 2.16 9.81 -16.02
CA HIS A 136 2.18 10.12 -14.59
C HIS A 136 3.43 9.61 -13.86
N ARG A 137 4.40 9.00 -14.58
CA ARG A 137 5.61 8.40 -13.99
C ARG A 137 6.33 9.35 -13.04
N ARG A 138 6.61 10.58 -13.48
CA ARG A 138 7.30 11.57 -12.63
C ARG A 138 6.54 11.87 -11.35
N ARG A 139 5.23 12.10 -11.44
CA ARG A 139 4.37 12.41 -10.28
C ARG A 139 4.29 11.22 -9.33
N ARG A 140 4.21 10.00 -9.86
CA ARG A 140 4.21 8.76 -9.09
C ARG A 140 5.52 8.57 -8.32
N ILE A 141 6.67 8.78 -8.96
CA ILE A 141 7.99 8.78 -8.30
C ILE A 141 8.02 9.84 -7.20
N ASP A 142 7.63 11.07 -7.49
CA ASP A 142 7.65 12.15 -6.50
C ASP A 142 6.71 11.88 -5.30
N CYS A 143 5.57 11.21 -5.51
CA CYS A 143 4.71 10.72 -4.42
C CYS A 143 5.41 9.66 -3.57
N TYR A 144 6.07 8.66 -4.18
CA TYR A 144 6.80 7.65 -3.43
C TYR A 144 7.99 8.21 -2.67
N ARG A 145 8.68 9.22 -3.21
CA ARG A 145 9.76 9.93 -2.50
C ARG A 145 9.24 10.74 -1.31
N ALA A 146 8.09 11.40 -1.46
CA ALA A 146 7.43 12.07 -0.34
C ALA A 146 7.03 11.06 0.75
N ALA A 147 6.41 9.94 0.34
CA ALA A 147 6.02 8.87 1.23
C ALA A 147 7.23 8.26 1.94
N GLU A 148 8.34 7.99 1.23
CA GLU A 148 9.58 7.48 1.82
C GLU A 148 10.05 8.35 2.98
N ILE A 149 10.24 9.66 2.78
CA ILE A 149 10.73 10.57 3.83
C ILE A 149 9.79 10.57 5.05
N LEU A 150 8.49 10.55 4.82
CA LEU A 150 7.49 10.49 5.88
C LEU A 150 7.51 9.14 6.61
N LEU A 151 7.67 8.03 5.90
CA LEU A 151 7.79 6.70 6.51
C LEU A 151 9.09 6.56 7.29
N LEU A 152 10.20 7.14 6.82
CA LEU A 152 11.46 7.21 7.59
C LEU A 152 11.24 7.89 8.93
N HIS A 153 10.49 9.00 8.93
CA HIS A 153 10.10 9.66 10.16
C HIS A 153 9.23 8.79 11.07
N ALA A 154 8.27 8.05 10.49
CA ALA A 154 7.41 7.14 11.25
C ALA A 154 8.20 5.98 11.86
N ALA A 155 9.08 5.36 11.06
CA ALA A 155 9.95 4.25 11.46
C ALA A 155 10.94 4.66 12.57
N ALA A 156 11.55 5.84 12.46
CA ALA A 156 12.42 6.40 13.51
C ALA A 156 11.69 6.61 14.85
N ARG A 157 10.36 6.62 14.85
CA ARG A 157 9.49 6.73 16.03
C ARG A 157 8.89 5.39 16.47
N GLY A 158 9.35 4.29 15.88
CA GLY A 158 8.93 2.92 16.22
C GLY A 158 7.66 2.43 15.52
N ASN A 159 7.18 3.12 14.49
CA ASN A 159 5.98 2.68 13.77
C ASN A 159 6.27 1.44 12.92
N ILE A 160 5.69 0.29 13.29
CA ILE A 160 5.93 -0.99 12.60
C ILE A 160 5.35 -1.00 11.18
N GLY A 161 4.15 -0.42 10.98
CA GLY A 161 3.51 -0.33 9.66
C GLY A 161 4.35 0.48 8.67
N ALA A 162 5.07 1.49 9.16
CA ALA A 162 6.00 2.25 8.34
C ALA A 162 7.16 1.41 7.80
N HIS A 163 7.69 0.48 8.61
CA HIS A 163 8.69 -0.47 8.11
C HIS A 163 8.12 -1.37 7.01
N CYS A 164 6.87 -1.83 7.11
CA CYS A 164 6.25 -2.59 6.03
C CYS A 164 6.23 -1.80 4.72
N ARG A 165 5.74 -0.56 4.76
CA ARG A 165 5.65 0.31 3.57
C ARG A 165 7.01 0.68 2.99
N LEU A 166 8.00 0.98 3.82
CA LEU A 166 9.38 1.21 3.38
C LEU A 166 9.94 -0.01 2.67
N GLY A 167 9.71 -1.20 3.22
CA GLY A 167 10.08 -2.46 2.58
C GLY A 167 9.46 -2.61 1.20
N VAL A 168 8.19 -2.27 1.02
CA VAL A 168 7.51 -2.30 -0.30
C VAL A 168 8.12 -1.32 -1.29
N ILE A 169 8.43 -0.10 -0.84
CA ILE A 169 9.08 0.92 -1.68
C ILE A 169 10.42 0.40 -2.21
N TYR A 170 11.26 -0.18 -1.34
CA TYR A 170 12.57 -0.70 -1.74
C TYR A 170 12.47 -2.00 -2.54
N GLU A 171 11.59 -2.92 -2.16
CA GLU A 171 11.42 -4.21 -2.84
C GLU A 171 11.09 -4.03 -4.33
N SER A 172 10.28 -3.03 -4.66
CA SER A 172 9.80 -2.81 -6.03
C SER A 172 10.45 -1.62 -6.73
N ASP A 173 11.53 -1.09 -6.16
CA ASP A 173 12.22 0.13 -6.61
C ASP A 173 11.26 1.28 -6.96
N LEU A 174 10.28 1.58 -6.09
CA LEU A 174 9.18 2.50 -6.41
C LEU A 174 9.63 3.97 -6.61
N CYS A 175 10.79 4.35 -6.08
CA CYS A 175 11.41 5.65 -6.31
C CYS A 175 12.34 5.65 -7.54
N GLU A 176 12.52 4.53 -8.23
CA GLU A 176 13.42 4.36 -9.39
C GLU A 176 14.85 4.87 -9.13
N GLY A 177 15.42 4.48 -7.99
CA GLY A 177 16.74 4.95 -7.55
C GLY A 177 16.78 6.37 -6.96
N GLU A 178 15.73 7.20 -7.09
CA GLU A 178 15.69 8.58 -6.55
C GLU A 178 15.34 8.64 -5.05
N TYR A 179 16.01 7.84 -4.24
CA TYR A 179 15.78 7.78 -2.79
C TYR A 179 16.27 9.01 -2.05
N TRP A 180 15.77 9.20 -0.84
CA TRP A 180 16.32 10.20 0.07
C TRP A 180 17.77 9.89 0.46
N ASP A 181 18.69 10.77 0.10
CA ASP A 181 20.11 10.72 0.48
C ASP A 181 20.44 11.87 1.45
N GLY A 182 20.38 11.58 2.75
CA GLY A 182 20.68 12.53 3.82
C GLY A 182 22.08 12.32 4.39
N LEU A 183 22.89 13.39 4.43
CA LEU A 183 24.31 13.39 4.84
C LEU A 183 24.61 12.80 6.24
N ALA A 184 23.60 12.69 7.11
CA ALA A 184 23.73 12.20 8.49
C ALA A 184 23.45 10.69 8.65
N ASP A 185 22.90 10.02 7.63
CA ASP A 185 22.32 8.67 7.74
C ASP A 185 23.28 7.54 7.28
N ARG A 186 24.60 7.76 7.36
CA ARG A 186 25.61 6.72 7.09
C ARG A 186 25.50 5.47 7.99
N ARG A 187 24.64 5.50 9.01
CA ARG A 187 24.39 4.42 9.99
C ARG A 187 22.97 3.85 9.97
N ALA A 188 22.04 4.37 9.16
CA ALA A 188 20.66 3.87 9.11
C ALA A 188 20.52 2.69 8.13
N LEU A 189 19.53 1.83 8.37
CA LEU A 189 19.17 0.64 7.55
C LEU A 189 18.88 0.98 6.06
N HIS A 190 18.85 2.27 5.70
CA HIS A 190 18.47 2.85 4.42
C HIS A 190 19.64 3.34 3.56
N LYS A 191 20.88 3.04 3.94
CA LYS A 191 22.09 3.54 3.26
C LYS A 191 21.94 3.44 1.73
N VAL A 192 22.25 4.53 1.02
CA VAL A 192 22.13 4.60 -0.45
C VAL A 192 22.98 3.54 -1.15
N ASP A 193 24.14 3.20 -0.60
CA ASP A 193 25.01 2.13 -1.10
C ASP A 193 24.47 0.72 -0.80
N THR A 194 23.48 0.58 0.10
CA THR A 194 22.87 -0.71 0.40
C THR A 194 21.92 -1.08 -0.73
N PRO A 195 22.08 -2.27 -1.35
CA PRO A 195 21.17 -2.76 -2.36
C PRO A 195 19.71 -2.67 -1.89
N PHE A 196 18.81 -2.30 -2.79
CA PHE A 196 17.38 -2.15 -2.47
C PHE A 196 16.78 -3.44 -1.88
N ASP A 197 17.23 -4.60 -2.34
CA ASP A 197 16.83 -5.91 -1.81
C ASP A 197 17.23 -6.10 -0.35
N GLU A 198 18.42 -5.64 0.04
CA GLU A 198 18.90 -5.71 1.41
C GLU A 198 18.15 -4.71 2.31
N ARG A 199 17.87 -3.50 1.82
CA ARG A 199 17.00 -2.53 2.52
C ARG A 199 15.61 -3.13 2.77
N ALA A 200 14.97 -3.67 1.73
CA ALA A 200 13.67 -4.32 1.86
C ALA A 200 13.70 -5.47 2.87
N TYR A 201 14.71 -6.33 2.79
CA TYR A 201 14.91 -7.44 3.70
C TYR A 201 15.03 -6.98 5.16
N LEU A 202 15.79 -5.92 5.43
CA LEU A 202 15.97 -5.36 6.76
C LEU A 202 14.65 -4.81 7.33
N HIS A 203 13.89 -4.08 6.53
CA HIS A 203 12.58 -3.55 6.93
C HIS A 203 11.56 -4.64 7.23
N PHE A 204 11.45 -5.64 6.35
CA PHE A 204 10.54 -6.75 6.58
C PHE A 204 11.00 -7.63 7.74
N SER A 205 12.31 -7.80 7.95
CA SER A 205 12.85 -8.50 9.13
C SER A 205 12.46 -7.80 10.43
N PHE A 206 12.57 -6.47 10.47
CA PHE A 206 12.13 -5.68 11.63
C PHE A 206 10.62 -5.86 11.88
N GLY A 207 9.79 -5.64 10.86
CA GLY A 207 8.34 -5.78 11.04
C GLY A 207 7.89 -7.21 11.39
N ALA A 208 8.53 -8.22 10.80
CA ALA A 208 8.27 -9.62 11.10
C ALA A 208 8.70 -9.98 12.53
N TYR A 209 9.82 -9.45 13.01
CA TYR A 209 10.25 -9.60 14.40
C TYR A 209 9.18 -9.07 15.37
N HIS A 210 8.61 -7.90 15.06
CA HIS A 210 7.53 -7.27 15.82
C HIS A 210 6.11 -7.82 15.54
N GLY A 211 5.98 -8.91 14.79
CA GLY A 211 4.70 -9.61 14.61
C GLY A 211 3.74 -8.98 13.59
N HIS A 212 4.26 -8.24 12.61
CA HIS A 212 3.50 -7.76 11.47
C HIS A 212 3.37 -8.87 10.40
N GLY A 213 2.16 -9.34 10.12
CA GLY A 213 1.94 -10.47 9.22
C GLY A 213 2.32 -10.19 7.78
N GLU A 214 2.07 -8.95 7.28
CA GLU A 214 2.50 -8.58 5.93
C GLU A 214 4.02 -8.67 5.75
N CYS A 215 4.79 -8.09 6.69
CA CYS A 215 6.23 -8.21 6.71
C CYS A 215 6.69 -9.67 6.77
N CYS A 216 6.01 -10.53 7.53
CA CYS A 216 6.36 -11.95 7.59
C CYS A 216 6.27 -12.62 6.22
N TRP A 217 5.17 -12.47 5.48
CA TRP A 217 5.07 -13.13 4.18
C TRP A 217 5.95 -12.47 3.12
N ARG A 218 6.16 -11.16 3.15
CA ARG A 218 7.11 -10.48 2.24
C ARG A 218 8.55 -10.91 2.49
N LEU A 219 8.94 -11.02 3.75
CA LEU A 219 10.23 -11.60 4.12
C LEU A 219 10.38 -13.04 3.62
N GLY A 220 9.28 -13.81 3.64
CA GLY A 220 9.24 -15.15 3.07
C GLY A 220 9.48 -15.16 1.57
N ASP A 221 8.89 -14.23 0.82
CA ASP A 221 9.11 -14.08 -0.63
C ASP A 221 10.58 -13.74 -0.93
N LEU A 222 11.17 -12.79 -0.17
CA LEU A 222 12.59 -12.44 -0.30
C LEU A 222 13.50 -13.63 0.04
N ALA A 223 13.21 -14.36 1.13
CA ALA A 223 13.97 -15.53 1.53
C ALA A 223 13.84 -16.68 0.51
N ALA A 224 12.68 -16.87 -0.12
CA ALA A 224 12.52 -17.86 -1.18
C ALA A 224 13.33 -17.51 -2.43
N ALA A 225 13.44 -16.21 -2.74
CA ALA A 225 14.14 -15.69 -3.91
C ALA A 225 15.65 -15.46 -3.69
N GLY A 226 16.13 -15.49 -2.44
CA GLY A 226 17.51 -15.13 -2.11
C GLY A 226 17.80 -13.63 -2.28
N ARG A 227 16.79 -12.77 -2.08
CA ARG A 227 16.92 -11.31 -2.20
C ARG A 227 17.29 -10.71 -0.84
N GLY A 228 18.47 -10.12 -0.74
CA GLY A 228 18.99 -9.55 0.50
C GLY A 228 19.39 -10.59 1.57
N CYS A 229 19.35 -11.89 1.24
CA CYS A 229 19.75 -13.00 2.10
C CYS A 229 19.98 -14.27 1.27
N ASP A 230 20.52 -15.31 1.89
CA ASP A 230 20.64 -16.63 1.24
C ASP A 230 19.27 -17.26 1.01
N ALA A 231 19.08 -17.84 -0.18
CA ALA A 231 17.84 -18.48 -0.57
C ALA A 231 17.51 -19.69 0.33
N SER A 232 16.31 -19.71 0.91
CA SER A 232 15.83 -20.82 1.73
C SER A 232 14.31 -20.97 1.65
N THR A 233 13.87 -22.00 0.93
CA THR A 233 12.44 -22.35 0.82
C THR A 233 11.85 -22.85 2.14
N ALA A 234 12.65 -23.51 2.98
CA ALA A 234 12.24 -23.93 4.33
C ALA A 234 11.97 -22.72 5.24
N ARG A 235 12.85 -21.71 5.20
CA ARG A 235 12.65 -20.46 5.93
C ARG A 235 11.47 -19.67 5.38
N ALA A 236 11.28 -19.63 4.06
CA ALA A 236 10.11 -18.99 3.46
C ALA A 236 8.81 -19.65 3.94
N PHE A 237 8.75 -20.99 3.95
CA PHE A 237 7.58 -21.72 4.43
C PHE A 237 7.25 -21.43 5.90
N SER A 238 8.25 -21.39 6.78
CA SER A 238 8.04 -21.05 8.20
C SER A 238 7.53 -19.61 8.38
N LEU A 239 8.04 -18.68 7.58
CA LEU A 239 7.58 -17.29 7.57
C LEU A 239 6.14 -17.14 7.07
N TYR A 240 5.74 -17.89 6.02
CA TYR A 240 4.35 -17.88 5.55
C TYR A 240 3.38 -18.45 6.59
N ARG A 241 3.78 -19.52 7.29
CA ARG A 241 2.98 -20.06 8.41
C ARG A 241 2.83 -19.04 9.52
N ARG A 242 3.94 -18.43 9.94
CA ARG A 242 3.93 -17.37 10.96
C ARG A 242 3.05 -16.19 10.54
N ALA A 243 3.13 -15.75 9.29
CA ALA A 243 2.26 -14.69 8.76
C ALA A 243 0.78 -15.06 8.89
N PHE A 244 0.42 -16.29 8.49
CA PHE A 244 -0.95 -16.78 8.59
C PHE A 244 -1.42 -16.87 10.04
N ASP A 245 -0.59 -17.38 10.96
CA ASP A 245 -0.95 -17.53 12.37
C ASP A 245 -1.14 -16.16 13.06
N LEU A 246 -0.33 -15.15 12.71
CA LEU A 246 -0.45 -13.79 13.23
C LEU A 246 -1.75 -13.10 12.79
N GLU A 247 -2.22 -13.36 11.57
CA GLU A 247 -3.39 -12.68 11.01
C GLU A 247 -4.69 -13.47 11.20
N SER A 248 -4.63 -14.80 11.34
CA SER A 248 -5.83 -15.62 11.55
C SER A 248 -6.52 -15.37 12.89
N GLY A 249 -5.82 -14.77 13.86
CA GLY A 249 -6.39 -14.28 15.11
C GLY A 249 -7.06 -12.90 15.01
N ARG A 250 -6.90 -12.19 13.88
CA ARG A 250 -7.42 -10.83 13.64
C ARG A 250 -8.58 -10.89 12.64
N ILE A 251 -9.78 -11.17 13.14
CA ILE A 251 -10.95 -11.52 12.33
C ILE A 251 -11.43 -10.37 11.41
N ASP A 252 -11.08 -9.10 11.73
CA ASP A 252 -11.78 -7.95 11.14
C ASP A 252 -10.92 -6.90 10.40
N GLU A 253 -9.58 -6.92 10.47
CA GLU A 253 -8.80 -5.73 10.06
C GLU A 253 -8.02 -5.85 8.75
N ASP A 254 -7.49 -7.03 8.37
CA ASP A 254 -6.78 -7.17 7.09
C ASP A 254 -6.89 -8.57 6.46
N ARG A 255 -8.02 -8.80 5.77
CA ARG A 255 -8.26 -10.06 5.04
C ARG A 255 -7.29 -10.26 3.86
N ALA A 256 -6.66 -9.20 3.35
CA ALA A 256 -5.70 -9.34 2.27
C ALA A 256 -4.39 -9.95 2.75
N SER A 257 -3.87 -9.55 3.92
CA SER A 257 -2.67 -10.15 4.51
C SER A 257 -2.86 -11.66 4.74
N THR A 258 -3.98 -12.07 5.36
CA THR A 258 -4.34 -13.49 5.54
C THR A 258 -4.43 -14.24 4.22
N GLY A 259 -5.10 -13.64 3.23
CA GLY A 259 -5.25 -14.24 1.91
C GLY A 259 -3.92 -14.41 1.17
N ASN A 260 -3.01 -13.44 1.31
CA ASN A 260 -1.67 -13.46 0.73
C ASN A 260 -0.78 -14.52 1.38
N ALA A 261 -0.82 -14.68 2.70
CA ALA A 261 -0.11 -15.73 3.41
C ALA A 261 -0.63 -17.13 3.01
N ALA A 262 -1.96 -17.30 2.97
CA ALA A 262 -2.60 -18.55 2.54
C ALA A 262 -2.23 -18.90 1.08
N LEU A 263 -2.17 -17.91 0.18
CA LEU A 263 -1.78 -18.12 -1.22
C LEU A 263 -0.35 -18.68 -1.32
N ARG A 264 0.58 -18.16 -0.52
CA ARG A 264 1.98 -18.61 -0.49
C ARG A 264 2.13 -20.00 0.12
N LEU A 265 1.37 -20.32 1.16
CA LEU A 265 1.27 -21.68 1.70
C LEU A 265 0.73 -22.66 0.65
N ALA A 266 -0.30 -22.25 -0.12
CA ALA A 266 -0.86 -23.06 -1.19
C ALA A 266 0.19 -23.40 -2.26
N ARG A 267 0.93 -22.39 -2.74
CA ARG A 267 2.05 -22.57 -3.68
C ARG A 267 3.14 -23.47 -3.10
N ALA A 268 3.45 -23.34 -1.81
CA ALA A 268 4.47 -24.14 -1.16
C ALA A 268 4.08 -25.63 -1.12
N PHE A 269 2.84 -25.95 -0.78
CA PHE A 269 2.32 -27.32 -0.84
C PHE A 269 2.17 -27.85 -2.26
N GLU A 270 1.78 -27.02 -3.22
CA GLU A 270 1.70 -27.41 -4.64
C GLU A 270 3.07 -27.80 -5.19
N LEU A 271 4.13 -27.07 -4.83
CA LEU A 271 5.48 -27.25 -5.39
C LEU A 271 6.44 -28.02 -4.47
N GLY A 272 6.02 -28.41 -3.26
CA GLY A 272 6.90 -29.00 -2.26
C GLY A 272 8.04 -28.08 -1.80
N ARG A 273 7.79 -26.77 -1.69
CA ARG A 273 8.80 -25.77 -1.31
C ARG A 273 8.86 -25.60 0.20
N GLY A 274 9.89 -26.16 0.83
CA GLY A 274 10.07 -26.12 2.28
C GLY A 274 9.14 -27.07 3.05
N CYS A 275 8.40 -27.92 2.32
CA CYS A 275 7.50 -28.96 2.83
C CYS A 275 7.36 -30.09 1.79
N ALA A 276 6.74 -31.21 2.17
CA ALA A 276 6.37 -32.23 1.20
C ALA A 276 5.23 -31.74 0.29
N GLN A 277 5.29 -32.10 -1.00
CA GLN A 277 4.22 -31.78 -1.95
C GLN A 277 2.91 -32.47 -1.54
N ASP A 278 1.82 -31.71 -1.51
CA ASP A 278 0.49 -32.22 -1.16
C ASP A 278 -0.59 -31.38 -1.84
N PHE A 279 -1.13 -31.89 -2.95
CA PHE A 279 -2.16 -31.21 -3.73
C PHE A 279 -3.49 -31.04 -2.96
N ARG A 280 -3.81 -31.94 -2.02
CA ARG A 280 -5.03 -31.83 -1.21
C ARG A 280 -4.90 -30.65 -0.26
N ARG A 281 -3.76 -30.53 0.43
CA ARG A 281 -3.46 -29.36 1.28
C ARG A 281 -3.38 -28.09 0.45
N ALA A 282 -2.67 -28.12 -0.68
CA ALA A 282 -2.56 -26.97 -1.58
C ALA A 282 -3.95 -26.44 -1.99
N ARG A 283 -4.87 -27.34 -2.38
CA ARG A 283 -6.25 -26.97 -2.73
C ARG A 283 -7.00 -26.29 -1.58
N THR A 284 -6.84 -26.79 -0.35
CA THR A 284 -7.46 -26.19 0.84
C THR A 284 -6.94 -24.78 1.08
N TRP A 285 -5.63 -24.57 1.01
CA TRP A 285 -5.02 -23.26 1.15
C TRP A 285 -5.40 -22.30 0.02
N TYR A 286 -5.48 -22.79 -1.22
CA TYR A 286 -5.95 -22.00 -2.35
C TYR A 286 -7.40 -21.53 -2.19
N ARG A 287 -8.28 -22.38 -1.63
CA ARG A 287 -9.67 -21.99 -1.33
C ARG A 287 -9.72 -20.89 -0.28
N LEU A 288 -8.96 -21.04 0.79
CA LEU A 288 -8.87 -20.02 1.84
C LEU A 288 -8.38 -18.69 1.28
N ALA A 289 -7.29 -18.71 0.50
CA ALA A 289 -6.77 -17.53 -0.17
C ALA A 289 -7.82 -16.87 -1.08
N ALA A 290 -8.55 -17.66 -1.88
CA ALA A 290 -9.58 -17.14 -2.77
C ALA A 290 -10.76 -16.49 -2.03
N ILE A 291 -11.12 -17.00 -0.85
CA ILE A 291 -12.17 -16.43 0.00
C ILE A 291 -11.67 -15.13 0.65
N SER A 292 -10.51 -15.17 1.32
CA SER A 292 -9.96 -14.01 2.03
C SER A 292 -9.63 -12.85 1.08
N LEU A 293 -8.94 -13.13 -0.04
CA LEU A 293 -8.66 -12.13 -1.08
C LEU A 293 -9.92 -11.69 -1.81
N GLY A 294 -10.93 -12.55 -1.91
CA GLY A 294 -12.24 -12.20 -2.43
C GLY A 294 -12.91 -11.14 -1.56
N ALA A 295 -13.01 -11.40 -0.25
CA ALA A 295 -13.57 -10.45 0.70
C ALA A 295 -12.77 -9.14 0.79
N ALA A 296 -11.44 -9.20 0.72
CA ALA A 296 -10.61 -7.99 0.71
C ALA A 296 -10.85 -7.16 -0.56
N PHE A 297 -10.96 -7.81 -1.72
CA PHE A 297 -11.28 -7.13 -2.98
C PHE A 297 -12.67 -6.48 -2.93
N ASP A 298 -13.67 -7.20 -2.43
CA ASP A 298 -15.04 -6.70 -2.32
C ASP A 298 -15.12 -5.55 -1.28
N GLY A 299 -14.22 -5.56 -0.27
CA GLY A 299 -14.01 -4.45 0.68
C GLY A 299 -13.16 -3.27 0.15
N GLY A 300 -12.86 -3.22 -1.15
CA GLY A 300 -12.18 -2.10 -1.79
C GLY A 300 -10.68 -2.25 -1.99
N GLN A 301 -10.05 -3.36 -1.57
CA GLN A 301 -8.63 -3.63 -1.82
C GLN A 301 -8.38 -4.21 -3.21
N TRP A 302 -8.68 -3.41 -4.24
CA TRP A 302 -8.68 -3.83 -5.64
C TRP A 302 -7.30 -4.24 -6.19
N HIS A 303 -6.22 -3.80 -5.54
CA HIS A 303 -4.83 -4.12 -5.92
C HIS A 303 -4.54 -5.63 -5.90
N PHE A 304 -5.24 -6.41 -5.06
CA PHE A 304 -5.07 -7.87 -4.95
C PHE A 304 -5.88 -8.69 -5.97
N LYS A 305 -6.35 -8.05 -7.05
CA LYS A 305 -7.12 -8.72 -8.11
C LYS A 305 -6.36 -9.91 -8.71
N ARG A 306 -5.05 -9.76 -8.92
CA ARG A 306 -4.21 -10.79 -9.55
C ARG A 306 -4.10 -12.02 -8.66
N GLU A 307 -3.77 -11.81 -7.40
CA GLU A 307 -3.60 -12.83 -6.36
C GLU A 307 -4.92 -13.59 -6.15
N ARG A 308 -6.05 -12.87 -6.13
CA ARG A 308 -7.39 -13.46 -6.06
C ARG A 308 -7.67 -14.39 -7.25
N LEU A 309 -7.37 -13.94 -8.47
CA LEU A 309 -7.57 -14.74 -9.68
C LEU A 309 -6.66 -15.96 -9.71
N GLU A 310 -5.41 -15.80 -9.30
CA GLU A 310 -4.48 -16.91 -9.16
C GLU A 310 -4.98 -17.93 -8.15
N ALA A 311 -5.46 -17.49 -6.98
CA ALA A 311 -5.98 -18.39 -5.96
C ALA A 311 -7.13 -19.25 -6.50
N ARG A 312 -8.08 -18.63 -7.21
CA ARG A 312 -9.20 -19.32 -7.87
C ARG A 312 -8.74 -20.33 -8.92
N ARG A 313 -7.78 -19.95 -9.76
CA ARG A 313 -7.19 -20.86 -10.76
C ARG A 313 -6.43 -22.01 -10.09
N GLY A 314 -5.74 -21.75 -8.99
CA GLY A 314 -5.08 -22.76 -8.17
C GLY A 314 -6.06 -23.78 -7.61
N VAL A 315 -7.25 -23.37 -7.15
CA VAL A 315 -8.30 -24.32 -6.71
C VAL A 315 -8.71 -25.28 -7.83
N ALA A 316 -8.93 -24.75 -9.04
CA ALA A 316 -9.30 -25.56 -10.20
C ALA A 316 -8.17 -26.50 -10.63
N ARG A 317 -6.94 -25.97 -10.72
CA ARG A 317 -5.75 -26.74 -11.08
C ARG A 317 -5.53 -27.89 -10.10
N MET A 318 -5.51 -27.62 -8.80
CA MET A 318 -5.33 -28.69 -7.80
C MET A 318 -6.47 -29.72 -7.82
N ALA A 319 -7.68 -29.35 -8.22
CA ALA A 319 -8.76 -30.31 -8.40
C ALA A 319 -8.48 -31.27 -9.58
N GLN A 320 -7.92 -30.77 -10.68
CA GLN A 320 -7.49 -31.57 -11.83
C GLN A 320 -6.35 -32.52 -11.45
N GLU A 321 -5.32 -32.01 -10.77
CA GLU A 321 -4.18 -32.82 -10.28
C GLU A 321 -4.65 -33.97 -9.36
N ILE A 322 -5.61 -33.71 -8.46
CA ILE A 322 -6.16 -34.74 -7.56
C ILE A 322 -7.00 -35.77 -8.32
N ALA A 323 -7.72 -35.35 -9.36
CA ALA A 323 -8.58 -36.22 -10.16
C ALA A 323 -7.81 -37.01 -11.23
N GLY A 324 -6.58 -36.61 -11.55
CA GLY A 324 -5.78 -37.20 -12.63
C GLY A 324 -6.33 -36.90 -14.03
N THR A 325 -7.09 -35.82 -14.20
CA THR A 325 -7.72 -35.44 -15.47
C THR A 325 -6.92 -34.31 -16.13
N TYR A 326 -6.20 -34.62 -17.22
CA TYR A 326 -5.46 -33.67 -18.04
C TYR A 326 -5.98 -33.66 -19.49
#